data_AF-A0A7U7GE58-F1
#
_entry.id   AF-A0A7U7GE58-F1
#
_cell.length_a   1.000
_cell.length_b   1.000
_cell.length_c   1.000
_cell.angle_alpha   90.00
_cell.angle_beta   90.00
_cell.angle_gamma   90.00
#
_symmetry.space_group_name_H-M   'P 1'
#
loop_
_entity.id
_entity.type
_entity.pdbx_description
1 polymer ?
#
loop_
_entity_poly.entity_id
_entity_poly.type
_entity_poly.pdbx_seq_one_letter_code
_entity_poly.pdbx_strand_id
1 'polypeptide(L)'
;MKSNKQRRQEIKAQRLRRIVKKTRAVNARPVDRPIGTVAVTPLLLRHNNSYGIPDFVQRGYYQDRPFRCKDCGVEEIWTAAQQQWWYEEAQGDVWTVAVRCRICRQHERERKAEARRVHREGLAMKQGRLSNHTDDQRHATSDQNQ
;
A
#
# COMPACT_ATOMS: atom_id res chain seq x y z
N MET A 1 29.71 -5.63 -43.37
CA MET A 1 28.61 -6.17 -42.54
C MET A 1 28.74 -5.63 -41.12
N LYS A 2 27.65 -5.13 -40.51
CA LYS A 2 27.70 -4.67 -39.11
C LYS A 2 27.77 -5.86 -38.16
N SER A 3 28.52 -5.71 -37.07
CA SER A 3 28.62 -6.75 -36.05
C SER A 3 27.25 -7.02 -35.40
N ASN A 4 26.98 -8.29 -35.06
CA ASN A 4 25.77 -8.67 -34.31
C ASN A 4 25.59 -7.83 -33.02
N LYS A 5 26.69 -7.41 -32.39
CA LYS A 5 26.66 -6.52 -31.21
C LYS A 5 26.12 -5.12 -31.55
N GLN A 6 26.58 -4.55 -32.66
CA GLN A 6 26.12 -3.25 -33.16
C GLN A 6 24.63 -3.31 -33.56
N ARG A 7 24.21 -4.39 -34.24
CA ARG A 7 22.80 -4.58 -34.63
C ARG A 7 21.86 -4.68 -33.40
N ARG A 8 22.28 -5.37 -32.33
CA ARG A 8 21.50 -5.45 -31.07
C ARG A 8 21.38 -4.09 -30.38
N GLN A 9 22.44 -3.28 -30.36
CA GLN A 9 22.41 -1.93 -29.79
C GLN A 9 21.48 -0.99 -30.57
N GLU A 10 21.50 -1.04 -31.91
CA GLU A 10 20.59 -0.28 -32.76
C GLU A 10 19.12 -0.65 -32.50
N ILE A 11 18.80 -1.94 -32.39
CA ILE A 11 17.46 -2.42 -32.06
C ILE A 11 17.01 -1.90 -30.69
N LYS A 12 17.88 -1.95 -29.66
CA LYS A 12 17.58 -1.44 -28.32
C LYS A 12 17.33 0.07 -28.35
N ALA A 13 18.17 0.83 -29.02
CA ALA A 13 18.00 2.28 -29.16
C ALA A 13 16.70 2.63 -29.90
N GLN A 14 16.34 1.90 -30.96
CA GLN A 14 15.11 2.11 -31.70
C GLN A 14 13.87 1.78 -30.87
N ARG A 15 13.93 0.73 -30.04
CA ARG A 15 12.86 0.41 -29.06
C ARG A 15 12.68 1.53 -28.04
N LEU A 16 13.77 2.04 -27.47
CA LEU A 16 13.73 3.17 -26.53
C LEU A 16 13.14 4.43 -27.18
N ARG A 17 13.56 4.77 -28.41
CA ARG A 17 12.98 5.91 -29.16
C ARG A 17 11.48 5.75 -29.38
N ARG A 18 11.01 4.54 -29.72
CA ARG A 18 9.58 4.25 -29.88
C ARG A 18 8.81 4.42 -28.57
N ILE A 19 9.37 3.94 -27.45
CA ILE A 19 8.77 4.12 -26.12
C ILE A 19 8.66 5.61 -25.80
N VAL A 20 9.76 6.37 -25.89
CA VAL A 20 9.77 7.82 -25.62
C VAL A 20 8.76 8.59 -26.49
N LYS A 21 8.71 8.29 -27.80
CA LYS A 21 7.76 8.93 -28.72
C LYS A 21 6.30 8.62 -28.35
N LYS A 22 6.01 7.36 -27.98
CA LYS A 22 4.67 6.95 -27.53
C LYS A 22 4.29 7.62 -26.20
N THR A 23 5.20 7.66 -25.23
CA THR A 23 4.98 8.33 -23.94
C THR A 23 4.73 9.83 -24.12
N ARG A 24 5.52 10.51 -24.96
CA ARG A 24 5.29 11.94 -25.27
C ARG A 24 3.94 12.20 -25.90
N ALA A 25 3.51 11.37 -26.86
CA ALA A 25 2.22 11.54 -27.52
C ALA A 25 1.02 11.33 -26.57
N VAL A 26 1.16 10.44 -25.58
CA VAL A 26 0.15 10.23 -24.53
C VAL A 26 0.10 11.44 -23.59
N ASN A 27 1.25 11.96 -23.16
CA ASN A 27 1.32 13.10 -22.24
C ASN A 27 0.91 14.44 -22.88
N ALA A 28 1.02 14.57 -24.21
CA ALA A 28 0.67 15.79 -24.94
C ALA A 28 -0.84 15.96 -25.18
N ARG A 29 -1.65 14.93 -24.91
CA ARG A 29 -3.11 15.07 -24.99
C ARG A 29 -3.59 15.80 -23.73
N PRO A 30 -4.25 16.96 -23.85
CA PRO A 30 -4.93 17.58 -22.73
C PRO A 30 -5.92 16.56 -22.17
N VAL A 31 -5.72 16.14 -20.92
CA VAL A 31 -6.73 15.37 -20.23
C VAL A 31 -7.75 16.39 -19.77
N ASP A 32 -8.88 16.49 -20.47
CA ASP A 32 -10.02 17.31 -20.05
C ASP A 32 -10.44 16.81 -18.67
N ARG A 33 -10.03 17.55 -17.65
CA ARG A 33 -10.21 17.18 -16.26
C ARG A 33 -11.28 18.07 -15.64
N PRO A 34 -12.30 17.49 -14.99
CA PRO A 34 -13.29 18.27 -14.27
C PRO A 34 -12.66 19.10 -13.15
N ILE A 35 -13.20 20.30 -12.93
CA ILE A 35 -12.80 21.17 -11.81
C ILE A 35 -13.02 20.42 -10.48
N GLY A 36 -12.09 20.58 -9.53
CA GLY A 36 -12.17 19.94 -8.21
C GLY A 36 -11.63 18.51 -8.15
N THR A 37 -10.87 18.07 -9.16
CA THR A 37 -10.24 16.73 -9.18
C THR A 37 -8.72 16.82 -9.08
N VAL A 38 -8.09 15.76 -8.56
CA VAL A 38 -6.64 15.70 -8.28
C VAL A 38 -5.97 14.70 -9.21
N ALA A 39 -4.72 14.97 -9.65
CA ALA A 39 -4.03 14.06 -10.55
C ALA A 39 -3.63 12.77 -9.87
N VAL A 40 -3.80 11.65 -10.58
CA VAL A 40 -3.17 10.40 -10.19
C VAL A 40 -1.75 10.40 -10.74
N THR A 41 -0.80 10.03 -9.91
CA THR A 41 0.58 9.76 -10.28
C THR A 41 0.83 8.25 -10.18
N PRO A 42 0.63 7.47 -11.26
CA PRO A 42 0.66 6.01 -11.18
C PRO A 42 1.98 5.42 -10.64
N LEU A 43 3.09 6.15 -10.80
CA LEU A 43 4.40 5.75 -10.31
C LEU A 43 4.53 5.80 -8.78
N LEU A 44 3.67 6.55 -8.09
CA LEU A 44 3.64 6.65 -6.63
C LEU A 44 2.71 5.61 -6.00
N LEU A 45 1.91 4.91 -6.79
CA LEU A 45 1.00 3.90 -6.26
C LEU A 45 1.76 2.68 -5.76
N ARG A 46 1.29 2.12 -4.64
CA ARG A 46 1.78 0.84 -4.13
C ARG A 46 1.64 -0.24 -5.20
N HIS A 47 2.70 -1.02 -5.40
CA HIS A 47 2.65 -2.19 -6.28
C HIS A 47 1.57 -3.18 -5.80
N ASN A 48 0.72 -3.61 -6.72
CA ASN A 48 -0.35 -4.58 -6.46
C ASN A 48 -0.30 -5.69 -7.52
N ASN A 49 -0.50 -6.94 -7.10
CA ASN A 49 -0.55 -8.12 -7.96
C ASN A 49 -1.95 -8.40 -8.55
N SER A 50 -2.88 -7.46 -8.37
CA SER A 50 -4.23 -7.56 -8.93
C SER A 50 -4.20 -7.42 -10.45
N TYR A 51 -5.01 -8.23 -11.13
CA TYR A 51 -5.13 -8.21 -12.60
C TYR A 51 -5.95 -7.03 -13.15
N GLY A 52 -6.63 -6.29 -12.28
CA GLY A 52 -7.46 -5.14 -12.65
C GLY A 52 -6.74 -3.80 -12.55
N ILE A 53 -7.20 -2.82 -13.35
CA ILE A 53 -6.80 -1.41 -13.24
C ILE A 53 -7.89 -0.70 -12.44
N PRO A 54 -7.58 -0.04 -11.31
CA PRO A 54 -8.58 0.71 -10.56
C PRO A 54 -9.16 1.86 -11.39
N ASP A 55 -10.47 2.14 -11.25
CA ASP A 55 -11.16 3.12 -12.10
C ASP A 55 -10.51 4.52 -12.05
N PHE A 56 -10.02 4.95 -10.89
CA PHE A 56 -9.37 6.26 -10.76
C PHE A 56 -8.05 6.33 -11.53
N VAL A 57 -7.32 5.21 -11.66
CA VAL A 57 -6.09 5.11 -12.46
C VAL A 57 -6.44 5.16 -13.94
N GLN A 58 -7.50 4.45 -14.36
CA GLN A 58 -7.97 4.48 -15.74
C GLN A 58 -8.47 5.88 -16.14
N ARG A 59 -9.17 6.58 -15.24
CA ARG A 59 -9.58 7.98 -15.44
C ARG A 59 -8.40 8.96 -15.38
N GLY A 60 -7.36 8.64 -14.63
CA GLY A 60 -6.18 9.49 -14.41
C GLY A 60 -6.38 10.62 -13.40
N TYR A 61 -7.45 10.57 -12.59
CA TYR A 61 -7.71 11.55 -11.54
C TYR A 61 -8.58 11.00 -10.39
N TYR A 62 -8.38 11.58 -9.21
CA TYR A 62 -9.24 11.42 -8.04
C TYR A 62 -10.38 12.44 -8.07
N GLN A 63 -11.56 12.03 -7.60
CA GLN A 63 -12.74 12.88 -7.47
C GLN A 63 -13.37 12.65 -6.10
N ASP A 64 -14.04 13.65 -5.54
CA ASP A 64 -14.75 13.52 -4.29
C ASP A 64 -15.78 12.37 -4.35
N ARG A 65 -15.79 11.52 -3.31
CA ARG A 65 -16.70 10.38 -3.21
C ARG A 65 -17.47 10.45 -1.91
N PRO A 66 -18.81 10.61 -1.93
CA PRO A 66 -19.61 10.49 -0.72
C PRO A 66 -19.53 9.04 -0.21
N PHE A 67 -19.50 8.89 1.11
CA PHE A 67 -19.61 7.59 1.76
C PHE A 67 -20.38 7.74 3.07
N ARG A 68 -21.04 6.65 3.46
CA ARG A 68 -21.69 6.55 4.76
C ARG A 68 -20.80 5.76 5.71
N CYS A 69 -20.53 6.30 6.89
CA CYS A 69 -19.76 5.59 7.91
C CYS A 69 -20.51 4.34 8.35
N LYS A 70 -19.87 3.18 8.27
CA LYS A 70 -20.51 1.90 8.62
C LYS A 70 -20.75 1.70 10.13
N ASP A 71 -20.10 2.48 11.00
CA ASP A 71 -20.25 2.33 12.45
C ASP A 71 -21.27 3.35 12.99
N CYS A 72 -21.10 4.65 12.74
CA CYS A 72 -22.01 5.69 13.27
C CYS A 72 -23.06 6.19 12.26
N GLY A 73 -22.99 5.79 10.99
CA GLY A 73 -23.99 6.15 9.98
C GLY A 73 -23.89 7.56 9.40
N VAL A 74 -22.95 8.40 9.84
CA VAL A 74 -22.75 9.77 9.31
C VAL A 74 -22.35 9.73 7.84
N GLU A 75 -22.85 10.68 7.05
CA GLU A 75 -22.46 10.89 5.67
C GLU A 75 -21.28 11.87 5.61
N GLU A 76 -20.20 11.46 4.96
CA GLU A 76 -19.00 12.26 4.76
C GLU A 76 -18.53 12.15 3.31
N ILE A 77 -17.66 13.08 2.91
CA ILE A 77 -17.03 13.06 1.59
C ILE A 77 -15.60 12.59 1.76
N TRP A 78 -15.23 11.54 1.02
CA TRP A 78 -13.84 11.16 0.83
C TRP A 78 -13.26 12.01 -0.30
N THR A 79 -12.58 13.07 0.10
CA THR A 79 -12.11 14.08 -0.86
C THR A 79 -11.02 13.54 -1.78
N ALA A 80 -10.89 14.15 -2.96
CA ALA A 80 -9.84 13.81 -3.93
C ALA A 80 -8.43 13.93 -3.31
N ALA A 81 -8.20 14.95 -2.47
CA ALA A 81 -6.94 15.13 -1.75
C ALA A 81 -6.67 14.01 -0.73
N GLN A 82 -7.70 13.58 0.02
CA GLN A 82 -7.57 12.45 0.96
C GLN A 82 -7.31 11.12 0.23
N GLN A 83 -7.87 10.94 -0.96
CA GLN A 83 -7.58 9.78 -1.81
C GLN A 83 -6.12 9.79 -2.28
N GLN A 84 -5.64 10.92 -2.79
CA GLN A 84 -4.25 11.07 -3.22
C GLN A 84 -3.30 10.73 -2.08
N TRP A 85 -3.46 11.35 -0.92
CA TRP A 85 -2.65 11.06 0.26
C TRP A 85 -2.68 9.56 0.63
N TRP A 86 -3.86 8.94 0.64
CA TRP A 86 -4.01 7.54 1.01
C TRP A 86 -3.28 6.59 0.05
N TYR A 87 -3.44 6.77 -1.25
CA TYR A 87 -2.90 5.84 -2.25
C TYR A 87 -1.44 6.11 -2.61
N GLU A 88 -1.02 7.37 -2.66
CA GLU A 88 0.31 7.77 -3.11
C GLU A 88 1.29 7.90 -1.94
N GLU A 89 0.90 8.55 -0.83
CA GLU A 89 1.80 8.79 0.30
C GLU A 89 1.74 7.67 1.33
N ALA A 90 0.54 7.32 1.79
CA ALA A 90 0.34 6.28 2.81
C ALA A 90 0.48 4.85 2.25
N GLN A 91 0.68 4.69 0.93
CA GLN A 91 0.81 3.41 0.24
C GLN A 91 -0.37 2.45 0.53
N GLY A 92 -1.57 3.02 0.69
CA GLY A 92 -2.81 2.28 0.86
C GLY A 92 -3.08 1.36 -0.32
N ASP A 93 -3.78 0.25 -0.07
CA ASP A 93 -4.19 -0.64 -1.15
C ASP A 93 -5.18 0.07 -2.09
N VAL A 94 -4.90 0.04 -3.40
CA VAL A 94 -5.68 0.75 -4.42
C VAL A 94 -7.14 0.33 -4.51
N TRP A 95 -7.53 -0.83 -3.96
CA TRP A 95 -8.93 -1.28 -3.92
C TRP A 95 -9.66 -0.87 -2.63
N THR A 96 -8.95 -0.31 -1.65
CA THR A 96 -9.58 0.15 -0.42
C THR A 96 -10.32 1.46 -0.63
N VAL A 97 -11.48 1.58 0.02
CA VAL A 97 -12.31 2.79 0.00
C VAL A 97 -12.58 3.30 1.40
N ALA A 98 -12.89 4.60 1.54
CA ALA A 98 -13.34 5.14 2.81
C ALA A 98 -14.71 4.57 3.19
N VAL A 99 -14.77 3.92 4.36
CA VAL A 99 -16.00 3.32 4.91
C VAL A 99 -16.29 3.79 6.34
N ARG A 100 -15.41 4.63 6.90
CA ARG A 100 -15.49 5.11 8.29
C ARG A 100 -15.08 6.57 8.36
N CYS A 101 -15.80 7.34 9.17
CA CYS A 101 -15.47 8.71 9.46
C CYS A 101 -14.15 8.83 10.24
N ARG A 102 -13.62 10.05 10.37
CA ARG A 102 -12.36 10.28 11.10
C ARG A 102 -12.43 9.77 12.55
N ILE A 103 -13.53 10.04 13.25
CA ILE A 103 -13.72 9.66 14.66
C ILE A 103 -13.76 8.13 14.81
N CYS A 104 -14.58 7.44 14.02
CA CYS A 104 -14.66 5.98 14.06
C CYS A 104 -13.35 5.30 13.62
N ARG A 105 -12.59 5.90 12.69
CA ARG A 105 -11.24 5.42 12.36
C ARG A 105 -10.27 5.54 13.54
N GLN A 106 -10.36 6.60 14.33
CA GLN A 106 -9.52 6.80 15.51
C GLN A 106 -9.83 5.75 16.59
N HIS A 107 -11.11 5.55 16.91
CA HIS A 107 -11.51 4.50 17.86
C HIS A 107 -11.09 3.09 17.41
N GLU A 108 -11.23 2.77 16.12
CA GLU A 108 -10.79 1.47 15.60
C GLU A 108 -9.26 1.31 15.65
N ARG A 109 -8.50 2.40 15.50
CA ARG A 109 -7.03 2.37 15.67
C ARG A 109 -6.66 2.09 17.12
N GLU A 110 -7.30 2.76 18.07
CA GLU A 110 -7.11 2.54 19.51
C GLU A 110 -7.42 1.09 19.90
N ARG A 111 -8.59 0.58 19.48
CA ARG A 111 -9.00 -0.80 19.73
C ARG A 111 -7.97 -1.82 19.19
N LYS A 112 -7.47 -1.61 17.98
CA LYS A 112 -6.43 -2.47 17.37
C LYS A 112 -5.06 -2.31 18.04
N ALA A 113 -4.72 -1.12 18.52
CA ALA A 113 -3.48 -0.91 19.25
C ALA A 113 -3.50 -1.68 20.57
N GLU A 114 -4.61 -1.58 21.31
CA GLU A 114 -4.79 -2.30 22.57
C GLU A 114 -4.78 -3.82 22.39
N ALA A 115 -5.51 -4.34 21.41
CA ALA A 115 -5.48 -5.77 21.10
C ALA A 115 -4.07 -6.27 20.74
N ARG A 116 -3.27 -5.47 20.03
CA ARG A 116 -1.87 -5.79 19.72
C ARG A 116 -0.98 -5.73 20.95
N ARG A 117 -1.22 -4.80 21.87
CA ARG A 117 -0.47 -4.69 23.13
C ARG A 117 -0.68 -5.94 23.98
N VAL A 118 -1.94 -6.30 24.25
CA VAL A 118 -2.29 -7.50 25.01
C VAL A 118 -1.72 -8.77 24.37
N HIS A 119 -1.83 -8.89 23.05
CA HIS A 119 -1.26 -10.06 22.35
C HIS A 119 0.26 -10.17 22.51
N ARG A 120 1.01 -9.07 22.39
CA ARG A 120 2.47 -9.07 22.58
C ARG A 120 2.86 -9.41 24.01
N GLU A 121 2.17 -8.86 24.99
CA GLU A 121 2.40 -9.16 26.40
C GLU A 121 2.16 -10.65 26.69
N GLY A 122 1.08 -11.22 26.15
CA GLY A 122 0.81 -12.66 26.25
C GLY A 122 1.90 -13.53 25.62
N LEU A 123 2.42 -13.13 24.44
CA LEU A 123 3.53 -13.84 23.79
C LEU A 123 4.83 -13.75 24.60
N ALA A 124 5.15 -12.59 25.16
CA ALA A 124 6.33 -12.40 26.00
C ALA A 124 6.26 -13.25 27.27
N MET A 125 5.10 -13.30 27.94
CA MET A 125 4.87 -14.16 29.11
C MET A 125 5.05 -15.64 28.77
N LYS A 126 4.56 -16.08 27.59
CA LYS A 126 4.73 -17.46 27.13
C LYS A 126 6.20 -17.78 26.84
N GLN A 127 6.93 -16.85 26.20
CA GLN A 127 8.37 -17.02 25.95
C GLN A 127 9.17 -17.09 27.24
N GLY A 128 8.90 -16.22 28.22
CA GLY A 128 9.56 -16.26 29.53
C GLY A 128 9.29 -17.56 30.31
N ARG A 129 8.08 -18.11 30.22
CA ARG A 129 7.78 -19.43 30.82
C ARG A 129 8.57 -20.56 30.15
N LEU A 130 8.69 -20.52 28.82
CA LEU A 130 9.45 -21.53 28.07
C LEU A 130 10.96 -21.43 28.36
N SER A 131 11.52 -20.23 28.47
CA SER A 131 12.94 -20.05 28.81
C SER A 131 13.26 -20.56 30.22
N ASN A 132 12.43 -20.22 31.20
CA ASN A 132 12.63 -20.67 32.58
C ASN A 132 12.53 -22.20 32.69
N HIS A 133 11.60 -22.82 31.96
CA HIS A 133 11.47 -24.27 31.93
C HIS A 133 12.70 -24.96 31.30
N THR A 134 13.29 -24.38 30.26
CA THR A 134 14.54 -24.91 29.67
C THR A 134 15.77 -24.71 30.56
N ASP A 135 15.79 -23.66 31.40
CA ASP A 135 16.88 -23.44 32.36
C ASP A 135 16.82 -24.42 33.53
N ASP A 136 15.63 -24.67 34.07
CA ASP A 136 15.41 -25.68 35.11
C ASP A 136 15.81 -27.09 34.65
N GLN A 137 15.49 -27.45 33.40
CA GLN A 137 15.89 -28.75 32.84
C GLN A 137 17.42 -28.87 32.65
N ARG A 138 18.13 -27.79 32.31
CA ARG A 138 19.59 -27.79 32.16
C ARG A 138 20.32 -27.90 33.50
N HIS A 139 19.83 -27.23 34.54
CA HIS A 139 20.37 -27.38 35.89
C HIS A 139 20.20 -28.82 36.41
N ALA A 140 19.01 -29.40 36.24
CA ALA A 140 18.72 -30.77 36.68
C ALA A 140 19.59 -31.85 35.99
N THR A 141 19.99 -31.65 34.72
CA THR A 141 20.88 -32.60 34.01
C THR A 141 22.36 -32.45 34.37
N SER A 142 22.75 -31.34 35.01
CA SER A 142 24.15 -31.05 35.36
C SER A 142 24.58 -31.74 36.67
N ASP A 143 23.65 -31.92 37.60
CA ASP A 143 23.87 -32.54 38.92
C ASP A 143 23.90 -34.08 38.89
N GLN A 144 23.51 -34.72 37.77
CA GLN A 144 23.50 -36.19 37.64
C GLN A 144 24.78 -36.78 37.02
N ASN A 145 25.79 -35.96 36.71
CA ASN A 145 27.01 -36.40 36.03
C ASN A 145 28.30 -36.16 36.85
N GLN A 146 28.18 -36.06 38.17
CA GLN A 146 29.29 -36.16 39.15
C GLN A 146 29.14 -37.43 39.97
#